data_AF-A0A1F5GJT0-F1
#
_entry.id   AF-A0A1F5GJT0-F1
#
_cell.length_a   1.000
_cell.length_b   1.000
_cell.length_c   1.000
_cell.angle_alpha   90.00
_cell.angle_beta   90.00
_cell.angle_gamma   90.00
#
_symmetry.space_group_name_H-M   'P 1'
#
loop_
_entity.id
_entity.type
_entity.pdbx_description
1 polymer ?
#
loop_
_entity_poly.entity_id
_entity_poly.type
_entity_poly.pdbx_seq_one_letter_code
_entity_poly.pdbx_strand_id
1 'polypeptide(L)'
;MIEQEPITNVNESSRKKPNGFWSNPANVEADIRRVINEHNLIDFPTQPELKKLRESSLRSAISKTGGYAHWQETLGYPVKQRPKRSRQDQEGILNEARKVMEGNDLQDLPSDKTLKRMGYSYLVAAINRNYRGRFRAVRIALGLPPQKIRPMGSLRNPEYIEAELKRIMIDFGLENVPTHQWLNENGFSSISLAICNYDGGRAALVEKLGLNSIEPIENLLNEYEEALEERTLSFREFLHESEARNALD
;
A
#
# COMPACT_ATOMS: atom_id res chain seq x y z
N MET A 1 56.44 17.03 42.58
CA MET A 1 56.85 16.76 41.19
C MET A 1 56.99 15.26 41.05
N ILE A 2 55.99 14.60 40.49
CA ILE A 2 56.08 13.20 40.08
C ILE A 2 55.84 13.24 38.58
N GLU A 3 56.90 12.98 37.83
CA GLU A 3 56.88 12.93 36.37
C GLU A 3 55.99 11.76 35.95
N GLN A 4 54.90 12.07 35.24
CA GLN A 4 54.08 11.05 34.61
C GLN A 4 54.73 10.66 33.28
N GLU A 5 55.08 9.40 33.15
CA GLU A 5 55.50 8.79 31.89
C GLU A 5 54.37 8.84 30.85
N PRO A 6 54.69 8.97 29.55
CA PRO A 6 53.69 9.19 28.51
C PRO A 6 52.85 7.93 28.28
N ILE A 7 51.53 8.09 28.38
CA ILE A 7 50.53 7.07 28.06
C ILE A 7 50.69 6.69 26.58
N THR A 8 51.23 5.50 26.32
CA THR A 8 51.39 4.96 24.98
C THR A 8 50.01 4.59 24.41
N ASN A 9 49.59 5.41 23.45
CA ASN A 9 48.44 5.15 22.58
C ASN A 9 48.77 3.95 21.67
N VAL A 10 48.42 2.74 22.11
CA VAL A 10 48.51 1.53 21.28
C VAL A 10 47.14 1.27 20.66
N ASN A 11 47.04 1.68 19.40
CA ASN A 11 45.97 1.36 18.45
C ASN A 11 45.88 -0.17 18.26
N GLU A 12 45.16 -0.87 19.14
CA GLU A 12 45.07 -2.34 19.16
C GLU A 12 43.72 -2.90 18.65
N SER A 13 42.99 -2.11 17.86
CA SER A 13 41.62 -2.45 17.41
C SER A 13 41.55 -3.42 16.21
N SER A 14 42.55 -4.28 15.97
CA SER A 14 42.55 -5.15 14.77
C SER A 14 43.20 -6.53 14.89
N ARG A 15 43.36 -7.14 16.08
CA ARG A 15 43.77 -8.55 16.15
C ARG A 15 42.54 -9.47 16.12
N LYS A 16 42.46 -10.33 15.09
CA LYS A 16 41.45 -11.38 14.98
C LYS A 16 41.42 -12.20 16.28
N LYS A 17 40.28 -12.21 16.96
CA LYS A 17 40.07 -13.01 18.18
C LYS A 17 40.11 -14.51 17.82
N PRO A 18 40.59 -15.39 18.71
CA PRO A 18 40.71 -16.82 18.42
C PRO A 18 39.34 -17.48 18.16
N ASN A 19 39.35 -18.62 17.48
CA ASN A 19 38.13 -19.38 17.21
C ASN A 19 37.42 -19.75 18.53
N GLY A 20 36.10 -19.56 18.56
CA GLY A 20 35.28 -19.81 19.75
C GLY A 20 35.23 -18.65 20.76
N PHE A 21 36.03 -17.59 20.59
CA PHE A 21 36.03 -16.44 21.50
C PHE A 21 34.63 -15.85 21.70
N TRP A 22 33.90 -15.62 20.61
CA TRP A 22 32.55 -15.02 20.61
C TRP A 22 31.43 -15.96 21.06
N SER A 23 31.72 -17.27 21.18
CA SER A 23 30.75 -18.25 21.65
C SER A 23 30.67 -18.30 23.18
N ASN A 24 31.66 -17.74 23.88
CA ASN A 24 31.67 -17.63 25.34
C ASN A 24 31.03 -16.29 25.77
N PRO A 25 29.88 -16.30 26.47
CA PRO A 25 29.22 -15.07 26.94
C PRO A 25 30.13 -14.16 27.77
N ALA A 26 31.02 -14.71 28.61
CA ALA A 26 31.93 -13.90 29.43
C ALA A 26 32.88 -13.04 28.58
N ASN A 27 33.32 -13.56 27.43
CA ASN A 27 34.15 -12.80 26.49
C ASN A 27 33.37 -11.70 25.78
N VAL A 28 32.08 -11.94 25.49
CA VAL A 28 31.20 -10.93 24.89
C VAL A 28 30.95 -9.80 25.90
N GLU A 29 30.66 -10.12 27.15
CA GLU A 29 30.53 -9.13 28.23
C GLU A 29 31.78 -8.26 28.37
N ALA A 30 32.95 -8.90 28.48
CA ALA A 30 34.22 -8.21 28.64
C ALA A 30 34.47 -7.23 27.50
N ASP A 31 34.19 -7.63 26.26
CA ASP A 31 34.42 -6.78 25.09
C ASP A 31 33.35 -5.67 24.94
N ILE A 32 32.11 -5.89 25.40
CA ILE A 32 31.10 -4.82 25.55
C ILE A 32 31.61 -3.74 26.51
N ARG A 33 32.10 -4.15 27.70
CA ARG A 33 32.63 -3.22 28.71
C ARG A 33 33.86 -2.47 28.21
N ARG A 34 34.76 -3.16 27.48
CA ARG A 34 35.90 -2.55 26.80
C ARG A 34 35.45 -1.40 25.89
N VAL A 35 34.52 -1.68 24.97
CA VAL A 35 34.04 -0.67 24.01
C VAL A 35 33.38 0.53 24.69
N ILE A 36 32.60 0.28 25.75
CA ILE A 36 31.98 1.36 26.54
C ILE A 36 33.05 2.26 27.17
N ASN A 37 34.07 1.67 27.79
CA ASN A 37 35.13 2.42 28.46
C ASN A 37 36.07 3.12 27.47
N GLU A 38 36.55 2.43 26.44
CA GLU A 38 37.49 2.98 25.45
C GLU A 38 36.89 4.16 24.67
N HIS A 39 35.58 4.14 24.43
CA HIS A 39 34.88 5.19 23.71
C HIS A 39 34.07 6.13 24.61
N ASN A 40 34.22 6.01 25.94
CA ASN A 40 33.51 6.82 26.94
C ASN A 40 32.00 6.90 26.67
N LEU A 41 31.38 5.76 26.35
CA LEU A 41 29.94 5.70 26.10
C LEU A 41 29.18 5.80 27.42
N ILE A 42 28.21 6.70 27.46
CA ILE A 42 27.34 6.89 28.63
C ILE A 42 26.31 5.76 28.72
N ASP A 43 25.87 5.25 27.56
CA ASP A 43 24.83 4.23 27.42
C ASP A 43 25.38 2.93 26.79
N PHE A 44 24.59 1.85 26.86
CA PHE A 44 24.86 0.62 26.12
C PHE A 44 24.98 0.90 24.60
N PRO A 45 26.03 0.40 23.92
CA PRO A 45 26.29 0.74 22.52
C PRO A 45 25.20 0.22 21.58
N THR A 46 24.75 1.09 20.68
CA THR A 46 23.77 0.75 19.63
C THR A 46 24.44 0.13 18.40
N GLN A 47 23.66 -0.54 17.55
CA GLN A 47 24.17 -1.10 16.29
C GLN A 47 24.84 -0.05 15.38
N PRO A 48 24.28 1.16 15.19
CA PRO A 48 24.94 2.21 14.41
C PRO A 48 26.25 2.70 15.05
N GLU A 49 26.31 2.84 16.38
CA GLU A 49 27.52 3.25 17.09
C GLU A 49 28.64 2.22 16.93
N LEU A 50 28.37 0.93 17.16
CA LEU A 50 29.35 -0.13 16.93
C LEU A 50 29.83 -0.17 15.47
N LYS A 51 28.95 0.11 14.51
CA LYS A 51 29.34 0.21 13.10
C LYS A 51 30.30 1.40 12.86
N LYS A 52 30.02 2.57 13.45
CA LYS A 52 30.86 3.77 13.36
C LYS A 52 32.22 3.56 14.02
N LEU A 53 32.25 2.84 15.14
CA LEU A 53 33.45 2.45 15.88
C LEU A 53 34.21 1.27 15.24
N ARG A 54 33.73 0.74 14.10
CA ARG A 54 34.28 -0.43 13.39
C ARG A 54 34.27 -1.73 14.21
N GLU A 55 33.48 -1.80 15.27
CA GLU A 55 33.27 -2.95 16.15
C GLU A 55 32.25 -3.96 15.57
N SER A 56 32.45 -4.34 14.31
CA SER A 56 31.50 -5.18 13.57
C SER A 56 31.42 -6.62 14.09
N SER A 57 32.53 -7.14 14.64
CA SER A 57 32.62 -8.48 15.23
C SER A 57 31.80 -8.54 16.53
N LEU A 58 31.97 -7.56 17.41
CA LEU A 58 31.20 -7.41 18.64
C LEU A 58 29.70 -7.24 18.34
N ARG A 59 29.37 -6.37 17.38
CA ARG A 59 27.98 -6.21 16.90
C ARG A 59 27.35 -7.54 16.53
N SER A 60 28.09 -8.38 15.79
CA SER A 60 27.61 -9.71 15.39
C SER A 60 27.54 -10.68 16.56
N ALA A 61 28.46 -10.60 17.52
CA ALA A 61 28.47 -11.47 18.69
C ALA A 61 27.26 -11.19 19.59
N ILE A 62 27.01 -9.93 19.94
CA ILE A 62 25.84 -9.48 20.72
C ILE A 62 24.54 -10.02 20.11
N SER A 63 24.38 -9.92 18.79
CA SER A 63 23.20 -10.44 18.10
C SER A 63 23.04 -11.96 18.17
N LYS A 64 24.13 -12.72 18.21
CA LYS A 64 24.11 -14.19 18.22
C LYS A 64 23.97 -14.79 19.62
N THR A 65 24.41 -14.08 20.66
CA THR A 65 24.43 -14.58 22.05
C THR A 65 23.26 -14.10 22.90
N GLY A 66 22.14 -13.72 22.28
CA GLY A 66 20.90 -13.33 22.99
C GLY A 66 20.32 -11.97 22.57
N GLY A 67 21.09 -11.15 21.85
CA GLY A 67 20.64 -9.86 21.35
C GLY A 67 20.83 -8.70 22.34
N TYR A 68 20.56 -7.48 21.86
CA TYR A 68 20.84 -6.25 22.60
C TYR A 68 20.03 -6.12 23.89
N ALA A 69 18.75 -6.51 23.85
CA ALA A 69 17.89 -6.45 25.04
C ALA A 69 18.39 -7.37 26.17
N HIS A 70 18.81 -8.59 25.81
CA HIS A 70 19.40 -9.53 26.76
C HIS A 70 20.66 -8.94 27.40
N TRP A 71 21.60 -8.44 26.60
CA TRP A 71 22.85 -7.86 27.12
C TRP A 71 22.65 -6.56 27.90
N GLN A 72 21.66 -5.74 27.55
CA GLN A 72 21.28 -4.56 28.34
C GLN A 72 20.78 -4.97 29.73
N GLU A 73 19.88 -5.95 29.80
CA GLU A 73 19.35 -6.47 31.06
C GLU A 73 20.45 -7.12 31.92
N THR A 74 21.27 -8.00 31.32
CA THR A 74 22.39 -8.67 32.00
C THR A 74 23.40 -7.67 32.59
N LEU A 75 23.66 -6.55 31.91
CA LEU A 75 24.63 -5.54 32.34
C LEU A 75 24.01 -4.37 33.12
N GLY A 76 22.72 -4.42 33.45
CA GLY A 76 22.04 -3.40 34.25
C GLY A 76 21.77 -2.09 33.52
N TYR A 77 21.80 -2.09 32.18
CA TYR A 77 21.41 -0.93 31.38
C TYR A 77 19.89 -0.90 31.16
N PRO A 78 19.28 0.29 31.07
CA PRO A 78 17.87 0.41 30.74
C PRO A 78 17.63 -0.22 29.37
N VAL A 79 16.80 -1.27 29.34
CA VAL A 79 16.33 -1.85 28.10
C VAL A 79 15.44 -0.82 27.43
N LYS A 80 15.98 -0.14 26.41
CA LYS A 80 15.21 0.72 25.49
C LYS A 80 14.31 -0.20 24.65
N GLN A 81 13.24 -0.71 25.27
CA GLN A 81 12.16 -1.37 24.55
C GLN A 81 11.67 -0.38 23.49
N ARG A 82 11.62 -0.82 22.22
CA ARG A 82 10.83 -0.06 21.24
C ARG A 82 9.44 0.11 21.83
N PRO A 83 8.85 1.32 21.84
CA PRO A 83 7.51 1.49 22.36
C PRO A 83 6.61 0.46 21.68
N LYS A 84 5.91 -0.31 22.49
CA LYS A 84 4.89 -1.25 22.05
C LYS A 84 3.86 -0.41 21.30
N ARG A 85 3.89 -0.45 19.96
CA ARG A 85 3.01 0.24 18.98
C ARG A 85 1.93 1.05 19.70
N SER A 86 2.24 2.30 20.02
CA SER A 86 1.36 3.12 20.86
C SER A 86 0.06 3.37 20.09
N ARG A 87 -1.06 3.49 20.80
CA ARG A 87 -2.31 4.00 20.20
C ARG A 87 -2.09 5.37 19.55
N GLN A 88 -1.17 6.19 20.08
CA GLN A 88 -0.76 7.45 19.47
C GLN A 88 -0.04 7.27 18.12
N ASP A 89 0.73 6.20 17.93
CA ASP A 89 1.37 5.90 16.64
C ASP A 89 0.33 5.53 15.57
N GLN A 90 -0.77 4.89 15.98
CA GLN A 90 -1.86 4.52 15.07
C GLN A 90 -2.71 5.73 14.69
N GLU A 91 -3.06 6.58 15.66
CA GLU A 91 -3.81 7.82 15.41
C GLU A 91 -3.01 8.79 14.55
N GLY A 92 -1.69 8.90 14.78
CA GLY A 92 -0.81 9.72 13.94
C GLY A 92 -0.80 9.26 12.47
N ILE A 93 -0.80 7.94 12.23
CA ILE A 93 -0.89 7.37 10.87
C ILE A 93 -2.24 7.67 10.22
N LEU A 94 -3.34 7.62 10.97
CA LEU A 94 -4.68 7.95 10.46
C LEU A 94 -4.79 9.43 10.09
N ASN A 95 -4.30 10.32 10.95
CA ASN A 95 -4.28 11.75 10.70
C ASN A 95 -3.43 12.10 9.47
N GLU A 96 -2.26 11.47 9.34
CA GLU A 96 -1.41 11.69 8.17
C GLU A 96 -2.05 11.17 6.88
N ALA A 97 -2.69 10.00 6.94
CA ALA A 97 -3.45 9.47 5.80
C ALA A 97 -4.60 10.42 5.40
N ARG A 98 -5.31 11.00 6.37
CA ARG A 98 -6.37 11.98 6.13
C ARG A 98 -5.83 13.26 5.50
N LYS A 99 -4.73 13.81 6.03
CA LYS A 99 -4.08 15.00 5.45
C LYS A 99 -3.63 14.78 4.01
N VAL A 100 -3.12 13.59 3.69
CA VAL A 100 -2.75 13.25 2.31
C VAL A 100 -4.00 13.19 1.42
N MET A 101 -5.11 12.64 1.92
CA MET A 101 -6.37 12.64 1.17
C MET A 101 -6.91 14.06 0.95
N GLU A 102 -7.04 14.86 2.01
CA GLU A 102 -7.52 16.24 1.95
C GLU A 102 -6.60 17.14 1.10
N GLY A 103 -5.28 17.05 1.30
CA GLY A 103 -4.29 17.87 0.61
C GLY A 103 -4.10 17.55 -0.88
N ASN A 104 -4.67 16.44 -1.36
CA ASN A 104 -4.66 16.06 -2.78
C ASN A 104 -6.08 15.90 -3.34
N ASP A 105 -7.11 16.35 -2.61
CA ASP A 105 -8.54 16.27 -2.97
C ASP A 105 -9.00 14.85 -3.37
N LEU A 106 -8.60 13.86 -2.55
CA LEU A 106 -8.87 12.45 -2.79
C LEU A 106 -10.03 11.95 -1.94
N GLN A 107 -11.04 11.37 -2.58
CA GLN A 107 -12.15 10.72 -1.88
C GLN A 107 -11.79 9.32 -1.33
N ASP A 108 -10.68 8.73 -1.76
CA ASP A 108 -10.24 7.41 -1.33
C ASP A 108 -8.75 7.38 -0.97
N LEU A 109 -8.36 6.48 -0.05
CA LEU A 109 -6.95 6.26 0.31
C LEU A 109 -6.22 5.55 -0.84
N PRO A 110 -5.25 6.18 -1.51
CA PRO A 110 -4.60 5.57 -2.67
C PRO A 110 -3.80 4.31 -2.32
N SER A 111 -3.51 3.52 -3.35
CA SER A 111 -2.67 2.31 -3.22
C SER A 111 -1.25 2.65 -2.76
N ASP A 112 -0.53 1.64 -2.25
CA ASP A 112 0.86 1.81 -1.83
C ASP A 112 1.77 2.30 -2.96
N LYS A 113 1.53 1.84 -4.21
CA LYS A 113 2.24 2.28 -5.41
C LYS A 113 1.92 3.73 -5.77
N THR A 114 0.64 4.11 -5.68
CA THR A 114 0.19 5.48 -5.97
C THR A 114 0.77 6.45 -4.96
N LEU A 115 0.67 6.16 -3.65
CA LEU A 115 1.26 6.98 -2.59
C LEU A 115 2.78 7.14 -2.74
N LYS A 116 3.50 6.08 -3.11
CA LYS A 116 4.94 6.17 -3.42
C LYS A 116 5.23 7.12 -4.58
N ARG A 117 4.44 7.05 -5.67
CA ARG A 117 4.58 7.92 -6.85
C ARG A 117 4.30 9.38 -6.52
N MET A 118 3.37 9.63 -5.60
CA MET A 118 3.05 10.96 -5.07
C MET A 118 4.05 11.47 -4.03
N GLY A 119 5.11 10.72 -3.71
CA GLY A 119 6.14 11.12 -2.75
C GLY A 119 5.88 10.70 -1.28
N TYR A 120 4.71 10.13 -0.97
CA TYR A 120 4.32 9.70 0.38
C TYR A 120 4.86 8.31 0.76
N SER A 121 6.10 8.01 0.36
CA SER A 121 6.76 6.72 0.67
C SER A 121 6.93 6.50 2.18
N TYR A 122 7.04 7.58 2.95
CA TYR A 122 7.11 7.53 4.42
C TYR A 122 5.80 7.03 5.04
N LEU A 123 4.65 7.49 4.52
CA LEU A 123 3.32 7.06 4.99
C LEU A 123 3.12 5.57 4.68
N VAL A 124 3.49 5.12 3.48
CA VAL A 124 3.45 3.70 3.11
C VAL A 124 4.32 2.85 4.04
N ALA A 125 5.52 3.34 4.39
CA ALA A 125 6.40 2.67 5.34
C ALA A 125 5.80 2.63 6.76
N ALA A 126 5.18 3.71 7.23
CA ALA A 126 4.53 3.79 8.53
C ALA A 126 3.33 2.83 8.62
N ILE A 127 2.44 2.84 7.63
CA ILE A 127 1.28 1.93 7.57
C ILE A 127 1.73 0.47 7.61
N ASN A 128 2.73 0.10 6.81
CA ASN A 128 3.16 -1.31 6.70
C ASN A 128 3.89 -1.83 7.95
N ARG A 129 4.64 -0.97 8.64
CA ARG A 129 5.47 -1.37 9.80
C ARG A 129 4.74 -1.23 11.13
N ASN A 130 3.91 -0.18 11.25
CA ASN A 130 3.42 0.31 12.53
C ASN A 130 1.89 0.16 12.68
N TYR A 131 1.12 0.02 11.58
CA TYR A 131 -0.34 -0.16 11.66
C TYR A 131 -0.76 -1.63 11.58
N ARG A 132 -1.46 -2.13 12.62
CA ARG A 132 -1.92 -3.53 12.66
C ARG A 132 -3.01 -3.72 11.59
N GLY A 133 -2.82 -4.71 10.72
CA GLY A 133 -3.73 -4.92 9.57
C GLY A 133 -3.45 -4.02 8.36
N ARG A 134 -2.40 -3.18 8.43
CA ARG A 134 -1.85 -2.39 7.31
C ARG A 134 -2.95 -1.56 6.61
N PHE A 135 -2.84 -1.38 5.30
CA PHE A 135 -3.78 -0.61 4.48
C PHE A 135 -5.24 -0.99 4.68
N ARG A 136 -5.56 -2.29 4.79
CA ARG A 136 -6.95 -2.73 5.00
C ARG A 136 -7.53 -2.16 6.28
N ALA A 137 -6.79 -2.24 7.38
CA ALA A 137 -7.26 -1.74 8.67
C ALA A 137 -7.28 -0.21 8.72
N VAL A 138 -6.32 0.47 8.08
CA VAL A 138 -6.33 1.94 7.94
C VAL A 138 -7.59 2.39 7.20
N ARG A 139 -7.95 1.73 6.09
CA ARG A 139 -9.18 2.07 5.34
C ARG A 139 -10.43 1.93 6.21
N ILE A 140 -10.57 0.80 6.89
CA ILE A 140 -11.71 0.56 7.81
C ILE A 140 -11.76 1.65 8.89
N ALA A 141 -10.61 2.01 9.48
CA ALA A 141 -10.54 3.04 10.51
C ALA A 141 -10.81 4.47 10.00
N LEU A 142 -10.60 4.73 8.70
CA LEU A 142 -10.98 5.97 8.03
C LEU A 142 -12.44 5.98 7.56
N GLY A 143 -13.23 4.92 7.84
CA GLY A 143 -14.60 4.78 7.35
C GLY A 143 -14.69 4.43 5.85
N LEU A 144 -13.57 4.09 5.23
CA LEU A 144 -13.50 3.70 3.82
C LEU A 144 -13.82 2.21 3.65
N PRO A 145 -14.36 1.80 2.49
CA PRO A 145 -14.59 0.39 2.21
C PRO A 145 -13.26 -0.39 2.27
N PRO A 146 -13.27 -1.60 2.85
CA PRO A 146 -12.07 -2.43 2.92
C PRO A 146 -11.55 -2.71 1.50
N GLN A 147 -10.23 -2.69 1.36
CA GLN A 147 -9.58 -3.01 0.09
C GLN A 147 -10.04 -4.40 -0.36
N LYS A 148 -10.75 -4.48 -1.49
CA LYS A 148 -11.34 -5.71 -2.01
C LYS A 148 -10.21 -6.69 -2.36
N ILE A 149 -10.03 -7.71 -1.54
CA ILE A 149 -9.18 -8.85 -1.90
C ILE A 149 -9.94 -9.61 -2.97
N ARG A 150 -9.50 -9.50 -4.22
CA ARG A 150 -10.02 -10.35 -5.28
C ARG A 150 -9.57 -11.79 -5.03
N PRO A 151 -10.47 -12.79 -5.03
CA PRO A 151 -10.07 -14.19 -4.98
C PRO A 151 -9.08 -14.51 -6.09
N MET A 152 -8.07 -15.34 -5.82
CA MET A 152 -7.09 -15.73 -6.85
C MET A 152 -7.81 -16.37 -8.04
N GLY A 153 -7.54 -15.90 -9.26
CA GLY A 153 -8.20 -16.41 -10.49
C GLY A 153 -9.60 -15.84 -10.77
N SER A 154 -10.14 -14.98 -9.91
CA SER A 154 -11.45 -14.32 -10.12
C SER A 154 -11.53 -13.51 -11.42
N LEU A 155 -10.40 -12.97 -11.91
CA LEU A 155 -10.33 -12.27 -13.20
C LEU A 155 -10.31 -13.17 -14.44
N ARG A 156 -10.38 -14.49 -14.24
CA ARG A 156 -10.58 -15.49 -15.30
C ARG A 156 -11.99 -16.10 -15.25
N ASN A 157 -12.79 -15.71 -14.26
CA ASN A 157 -14.16 -16.19 -14.08
C ASN A 157 -15.13 -15.14 -14.67
N PRO A 158 -15.86 -15.47 -15.76
CA PRO A 158 -16.81 -14.56 -16.41
C PRO A 158 -17.86 -13.99 -15.45
N GLU A 159 -18.43 -14.84 -14.59
CA GLU A 159 -19.51 -14.46 -13.67
C GLU A 159 -19.03 -13.41 -12.64
N TYR A 160 -17.78 -13.52 -12.19
CA TYR A 160 -17.14 -12.57 -11.30
C TYR A 160 -16.90 -11.24 -11.99
N ILE A 161 -16.42 -11.25 -13.23
CA ILE A 161 -16.19 -10.03 -14.03
C ILE A 161 -17.52 -9.29 -14.20
N GLU A 162 -18.58 -10.01 -14.54
CA GLU A 162 -19.93 -9.45 -14.68
C GLU A 162 -20.46 -8.84 -13.37
N ALA A 163 -20.36 -9.58 -12.26
CA ALA A 163 -20.83 -9.09 -10.96
C ALA A 163 -20.05 -7.85 -10.49
N GLU A 164 -18.73 -7.84 -10.69
CA GLU A 164 -17.90 -6.70 -10.34
C GLU A 164 -18.21 -5.49 -11.22
N LEU A 165 -18.46 -5.70 -12.52
CA LEU A 165 -18.83 -4.67 -13.48
C LEU A 165 -20.21 -4.07 -13.18
N LYS A 166 -21.23 -4.90 -12.93
CA LYS A 166 -22.56 -4.45 -12.47
C LYS A 166 -22.46 -3.58 -11.23
N ARG A 167 -21.64 -3.99 -10.26
CA ARG A 167 -21.44 -3.20 -9.04
C ARG A 167 -20.77 -1.86 -9.33
N ILE A 168 -19.75 -1.81 -10.20
CA ILE A 168 -19.13 -0.54 -10.62
C ILE A 168 -20.18 0.37 -11.27
N MET A 169 -21.04 -0.18 -12.12
CA MET A 169 -22.10 0.60 -12.76
C MET A 169 -23.09 1.17 -11.72
N ILE A 170 -23.50 0.40 -10.73
CA ILE A 170 -24.37 0.87 -9.64
C ILE A 170 -23.67 1.93 -8.78
N ASP A 171 -22.44 1.65 -8.33
CA ASP A 171 -21.68 2.52 -7.42
C ASP A 171 -21.42 3.92 -8.03
N PHE A 172 -21.31 4.01 -9.36
CA PHE A 172 -21.01 5.24 -10.10
C PHE A 172 -22.18 5.75 -10.96
N GLY A 173 -23.36 5.14 -10.86
CA GLY A 173 -24.56 5.54 -11.62
C GLY A 173 -24.37 5.48 -13.13
N LEU A 174 -23.65 4.47 -13.64
CA LEU A 174 -23.40 4.31 -15.07
C LEU A 174 -24.55 3.54 -15.72
N GLU A 175 -25.15 4.16 -16.74
CA GLU A 175 -26.20 3.55 -17.55
C GLU A 175 -25.63 2.51 -18.54
N ASN A 176 -24.37 2.65 -18.91
CA ASN A 176 -23.71 1.81 -19.91
C ASN A 176 -22.45 1.12 -19.37
N VAL A 177 -22.05 0.01 -20.01
CA VAL A 177 -20.78 -0.65 -19.68
C VAL A 177 -19.62 0.34 -19.89
N PRO A 178 -18.88 0.69 -18.83
CA PRO A 178 -17.82 1.69 -18.90
C PRO A 178 -16.74 1.32 -19.91
N THR A 179 -16.18 2.34 -20.57
CA THR A 179 -15.12 2.17 -21.56
C THR A 179 -13.80 1.77 -20.88
N HIS A 180 -12.89 1.18 -21.66
CA HIS A 180 -11.53 0.86 -21.18
C HIS A 180 -10.81 2.12 -20.65
N GLN A 181 -11.03 3.27 -21.28
CA GLN A 181 -10.49 4.55 -20.83
C GLN A 181 -11.07 4.94 -19.47
N TRP A 182 -12.40 4.94 -19.33
CA TRP A 182 -13.06 5.28 -18.07
C TRP A 182 -12.62 4.35 -16.93
N LEU A 183 -12.56 3.04 -17.18
CA LEU A 183 -12.12 2.07 -16.18
C LEU A 183 -10.68 2.33 -15.73
N ASN A 184 -9.79 2.74 -16.62
CA ASN A 184 -8.40 3.03 -16.25
C ASN A 184 -8.27 4.33 -15.45
N GLU A 185 -8.96 5.39 -15.88
CA GLU A 185 -8.98 6.69 -15.20
C GLU A 185 -9.56 6.58 -13.78
N ASN A 186 -10.54 5.68 -13.58
CA ASN A 186 -11.20 5.45 -12.30
C ASN A 186 -10.59 4.29 -11.47
N GLY A 187 -9.40 3.81 -11.83
CA GLY A 187 -8.64 2.84 -11.02
C GLY A 187 -9.10 1.37 -11.14
N PHE A 188 -9.97 1.06 -12.09
CA PHE A 188 -10.46 -0.28 -12.43
C PHE A 188 -9.66 -0.96 -13.55
N SER A 189 -8.38 -0.62 -13.73
CA SER A 189 -7.53 -1.14 -14.80
C SER A 189 -7.41 -2.67 -14.86
N SER A 190 -7.52 -3.32 -13.69
CA SER A 190 -7.55 -4.78 -13.60
C SER A 190 -8.85 -5.41 -14.14
N ILE A 191 -9.98 -4.72 -14.03
CA ILE A 191 -11.25 -5.14 -14.66
C ILE A 191 -11.22 -4.80 -16.15
N SER A 192 -10.67 -3.64 -16.50
CA SER A 192 -10.41 -3.25 -17.89
C SER A 192 -9.66 -4.35 -18.66
N LEU A 193 -8.55 -4.83 -18.08
CA LEU A 193 -7.76 -5.93 -18.65
C LEU A 193 -8.51 -7.27 -18.65
N ALA A 194 -9.34 -7.55 -17.64
CA ALA A 194 -10.13 -8.77 -17.58
C ALA A 194 -11.21 -8.80 -18.67
N ILE A 195 -11.85 -7.65 -18.96
CA ILE A 195 -12.82 -7.49 -20.06
C ILE A 195 -12.15 -7.72 -21.42
N CYS A 196 -10.89 -7.29 -21.61
CA CYS A 196 -10.17 -7.60 -22.85
C CYS A 196 -9.94 -9.10 -23.08
N ASN A 197 -9.88 -9.89 -22.00
CA ASN A 197 -9.72 -11.35 -22.06
C ASN A 197 -11.04 -12.11 -21.91
N TYR A 198 -12.16 -11.38 -21.80
CA TYR A 198 -13.50 -11.94 -21.76
C TYR A 198 -13.91 -12.34 -23.18
N ASP A 199 -14.54 -13.51 -23.35
CA ASP A 199 -14.94 -14.01 -24.67
C ASP A 199 -15.98 -13.07 -25.31
N GLY A 200 -15.66 -12.52 -26.48
CA GLY A 200 -16.45 -11.45 -27.12
C GLY A 200 -16.32 -10.05 -26.50
N GLY A 201 -15.47 -9.87 -25.48
CA GLY A 201 -15.06 -8.58 -24.92
C GLY A 201 -16.20 -7.73 -24.36
N ARG A 202 -16.08 -6.40 -24.51
CA ARG A 202 -17.10 -5.44 -24.02
C ARG A 202 -18.45 -5.64 -24.71
N ALA A 203 -18.46 -5.97 -26.00
CA ALA A 203 -19.69 -6.14 -26.78
C ALA A 203 -20.53 -7.31 -26.24
N ALA A 204 -19.91 -8.46 -25.98
CA ALA A 204 -20.59 -9.59 -25.35
C ALA A 204 -21.12 -9.26 -23.94
N LEU A 205 -20.42 -8.40 -23.19
CA LEU A 205 -20.92 -7.93 -21.89
C LEU A 205 -22.11 -6.97 -22.03
N VAL A 206 -22.11 -6.07 -23.01
CA VAL A 206 -23.26 -5.19 -23.30
C VAL A 206 -24.50 -6.02 -23.64
N GLU A 207 -24.34 -6.99 -24.54
CA GLU A 207 -25.42 -7.92 -24.93
C GLU A 207 -25.92 -8.74 -23.74
N LYS A 208 -24.99 -9.39 -23.01
CA LYS A 208 -25.33 -10.26 -21.87
C LYS A 208 -25.94 -9.52 -20.69
N LEU A 209 -25.62 -8.23 -20.52
CA LEU A 209 -26.21 -7.38 -19.49
C LEU A 209 -27.55 -6.78 -19.92
N GLY A 210 -28.04 -7.07 -21.13
CA GLY A 210 -29.28 -6.51 -21.66
C GLY A 210 -29.20 -5.01 -21.92
N LEU A 211 -28.02 -4.52 -22.30
CA LEU A 211 -27.74 -3.10 -22.55
C LEU A 211 -27.69 -2.77 -24.05
N ASN A 212 -28.19 -3.68 -24.90
CA ASN A 212 -28.58 -3.37 -26.28
C ASN A 212 -29.98 -2.74 -26.20
N SER A 213 -30.30 -1.54 -26.70
CA SER A 213 -29.74 -0.78 -27.82
C SER A 213 -29.90 0.74 -27.60
N ILE A 214 -28.85 1.52 -27.85
CA ILE A 214 -29.08 2.79 -28.56
C ILE A 214 -29.20 2.34 -30.02
N GLU A 215 -30.37 2.50 -30.63
CA GLU A 215 -30.51 2.27 -32.07
C GLU A 215 -29.38 3.03 -32.79
N PRO A 216 -28.66 2.39 -33.72
CA PRO A 216 -27.71 3.10 -34.56
C PRO A 216 -28.42 4.33 -35.13
N ILE A 217 -27.79 5.51 -35.05
CA ILE A 217 -28.39 6.78 -35.53
C ILE A 217 -28.95 6.62 -36.95
N GLU A 218 -28.32 5.79 -37.77
CA GLU A 218 -28.73 5.46 -39.12
C GLU A 218 -30.10 4.74 -39.20
N ASN A 219 -30.43 3.89 -38.23
CA ASN A 219 -31.76 3.28 -38.12
C ASN A 219 -32.80 4.29 -37.63
N LEU A 220 -32.49 5.09 -36.61
CA LEU A 220 -33.37 6.17 -36.13
C LEU A 220 -33.68 7.19 -37.22
N LEU A 221 -32.72 7.47 -38.10
CA LEU A 221 -32.91 8.36 -39.24
C LEU A 221 -33.80 7.71 -40.31
N ASN A 222 -33.61 6.42 -40.63
CA ASN A 222 -34.48 5.72 -41.57
C ASN A 222 -35.93 5.65 -41.05
N GLU A 223 -36.12 5.31 -39.77
CA GLU A 223 -37.46 5.27 -39.16
C GLU A 223 -38.10 6.65 -39.09
N TYR A 224 -37.30 7.70 -38.85
CA TYR A 224 -37.79 9.08 -38.91
C TYR A 224 -38.19 9.49 -40.33
N GLU A 225 -37.42 9.10 -41.34
CA GLU A 225 -37.74 9.35 -42.75
C GLU A 225 -39.04 8.63 -43.17
N GLU A 226 -39.23 7.38 -42.77
CA GLU A 226 -40.50 6.64 -42.97
C GLU A 226 -41.68 7.34 -42.25
N ALA A 227 -41.48 7.76 -40.99
CA ALA A 227 -42.53 8.42 -40.22
C ALA A 227 -42.95 9.79 -40.82
N LEU A 228 -42.04 10.48 -41.51
CA LEU A 228 -42.32 11.71 -42.25
C LEU A 228 -43.19 11.48 -43.49
N GLU A 229 -43.21 10.27 -44.07
CA GLU A 229 -44.11 9.94 -45.18
C GLU A 229 -45.57 9.86 -44.72
N GLU A 230 -45.80 9.42 -43.48
CA GLU A 230 -47.14 9.24 -42.92
C GLU A 230 -47.69 10.52 -42.27
N ARG A 231 -46.82 11.32 -41.62
CA ARG A 231 -47.23 12.57 -40.98
C ARG A 231 -46.05 13.52 -40.78
N THR A 232 -46.34 14.81 -40.75
CA THR A 232 -45.32 15.81 -40.40
C THR A 232 -45.06 15.78 -38.90
N LEU A 233 -43.83 15.49 -38.51
CA LEU A 233 -43.36 15.54 -37.12
C LEU A 233 -41.89 15.97 -37.10
N SER A 234 -41.45 16.65 -36.06
CA SER A 234 -40.04 17.00 -35.89
C SER A 234 -39.23 15.84 -35.33
N PHE A 235 -37.94 15.78 -35.66
CA PHE A 235 -37.04 14.75 -35.12
C PHE A 235 -37.03 14.70 -33.59
N ARG A 236 -37.28 15.84 -32.94
CA ARG A 236 -37.39 15.90 -31.47
C ARG A 236 -38.69 15.27 -30.95
N GLU A 237 -39.80 15.42 -31.67
CA GLU A 237 -41.07 14.76 -31.34
C GLU A 237 -40.98 13.25 -31.58
N PHE A 238 -40.33 12.84 -32.66
CA PHE A 238 -40.03 11.43 -32.96
C PHE A 238 -39.29 10.74 -31.82
N LEU A 239 -38.18 11.33 -31.36
CA LEU A 239 -37.36 10.75 -30.28
C LEU A 239 -38.14 10.61 -28.97
N HIS A 240 -38.99 11.59 -28.63
CA HIS A 240 -39.82 11.49 -27.43
C HIS A 240 -40.85 10.36 -27.51
N GLU A 241 -41.38 10.07 -28.69
CA GLU A 241 -42.34 8.98 -28.89
C GLU A 241 -41.65 7.61 -28.89
N SER A 242 -40.46 7.48 -29.49
CA SER A 242 -39.70 6.22 -29.51
C SER A 242 -39.19 5.84 -28.11
N GLU A 243 -38.70 6.82 -27.34
CA GLU A 243 -38.32 6.64 -25.94
C GLU A 243 -39.51 6.19 -25.07
N ALA A 244 -40.70 6.78 -25.28
CA ALA A 244 -41.90 6.41 -24.55
C ALA A 244 -42.40 4.99 -24.90
N ARG A 245 -42.20 4.55 -26.15
CA ARG A 245 -42.55 3.20 -26.61
C ARG A 245 -41.62 2.14 -26.00
N ASN A 246 -40.32 2.41 -25.98
CA ASN A 246 -39.31 1.51 -25.39
C ASN A 246 -39.39 1.39 -23.86
N ALA A 247 -40.04 2.34 -23.17
CA ALA A 247 -40.25 2.30 -21.72
C ALA A 247 -41.47 1.44 -21.29
N LEU A 248 -42.28 0.97 -22.25
CA LEU A 248 -43.52 0.20 -22.01
C LEU A 248 -43.41 -1.29 -22.40
N ASP A 249 -42.32 -1.69 -23.05
CA ASP A 249 -41.96 -3.08 -23.36
C ASP A 249 -40.98 -3.67 -22.32
#